data_AF-A0A524P9Q2-F1
#
_entry.id   AF-A0A524P9Q2-F1
#
_cell.length_a   1.000
_cell.length_b   1.000
_cell.length_c   1.000
_cell.angle_alpha   90.00
_cell.angle_beta   90.00
_cell.angle_gamma   90.00
#
_symmetry.space_group_name_H-M   'P 1'
#
loop_
_entity.id
_entity.type
_entity.pdbx_description
1 polymer ?
#
loop_
_entity_poly.entity_id
_entity_poly.type
_entity_poly.pdbx_seq_one_letter_code
_entity_poly.pdbx_strand_id
1 'polypeptide(L)'
;PLEVIEHPVNRGVGSAITTGCRYALSLGADFTAVMAADGQMDPSDLPALLAPLIAGEADYVKGNRLDWPAASKSMPWHRWLGNHLFSSLTRRALGANVHDSQCGYVAMNRRTKEGIDWDRVWKGYGYPNDVLSRLMLGGLRVRDVPVRPVYGSEKSGIRFRHVVFSIPFVIARAWLRRFAGCYTGLYGSHRYFQWGRRRHLRAHPASQRGALAEHAHHRRQTGYRVGREGEGLGGRSGHGARHQLRQES
;
A
#
# COMPACT_ATOMS: atom_id res chain seq x y z
N PRO A 1 -17.52 6.25 6.94
CA PRO A 1 -17.27 7.31 7.94
C PRO A 1 -15.82 7.80 7.80
N LEU A 2 -15.58 9.10 7.94
CA LEU A 2 -14.25 9.67 8.03
C LEU A 2 -13.91 9.88 9.50
N GLU A 3 -12.71 9.47 9.91
CA GLU A 3 -12.25 9.66 11.28
C GLU A 3 -10.84 10.22 11.29
N VAL A 4 -10.63 11.21 12.14
CA VAL A 4 -9.38 11.93 12.27
C VAL A 4 -8.79 11.61 13.63
N ILE A 5 -7.55 11.10 13.64
CA ILE A 5 -6.81 10.79 14.87
C ILE A 5 -5.60 11.71 14.93
N GLU A 6 -5.59 12.60 15.90
CA GLU A 6 -4.53 13.59 16.06
C GLU A 6 -3.54 13.17 17.15
N HIS A 7 -2.25 13.42 16.91
CA HIS A 7 -1.24 13.31 17.94
C HIS A 7 -0.93 14.71 18.48
N PRO A 8 -0.81 14.89 19.81
CA PRO A 8 -0.53 16.22 20.39
C PRO A 8 0.84 16.77 19.97
N VAL A 9 1.74 15.89 19.52
CA VAL A 9 3.07 16.23 19.00
C VAL A 9 3.37 15.40 17.75
N ASN A 10 4.22 15.90 16.86
CA ASN A 10 4.65 15.14 15.69
C ASN A 10 5.51 13.94 16.10
N ARG A 11 4.98 12.72 15.94
CA ARG A 11 5.66 11.45 16.28
C ARG A 11 6.28 10.75 15.08
N GLY A 12 6.28 11.39 13.90
CA GLY A 12 6.75 10.83 12.64
C GLY A 12 5.74 9.92 11.93
N VAL A 13 5.96 9.72 10.63
CA VAL A 13 5.06 8.98 9.73
C VAL A 13 4.82 7.53 10.18
N GLY A 14 5.84 6.83 10.67
CA GLY A 14 5.69 5.46 11.16
C GLY A 14 4.78 5.36 12.39
N SER A 15 4.81 6.37 13.27
CA SER A 15 3.87 6.45 14.41
C SER A 15 2.43 6.73 13.97
N ALA A 16 2.25 7.59 12.97
CA ALA A 16 0.93 7.89 12.40
C ALA A 16 0.31 6.63 11.77
N ILE A 17 1.07 5.91 10.93
CA ILE A 17 0.63 4.66 10.32
C ILE A 17 0.35 3.58 11.38
N THR A 18 1.21 3.47 12.39
CA THR A 18 0.98 2.56 13.52
C THR A 18 -0.36 2.84 14.22
N THR A 19 -0.69 4.12 14.43
CA THR A 19 -1.95 4.53 15.06
C THR A 19 -3.14 4.14 14.19
N GLY A 20 -3.09 4.44 12.89
CA GLY A 20 -4.15 4.06 11.95
C GLY A 20 -4.35 2.54 11.86
N CYS A 21 -3.27 1.76 11.82
CA CYS A 21 -3.35 0.30 11.80
C CYS A 21 -3.97 -0.27 13.10
N ARG A 22 -3.61 0.27 14.26
CA ARG A 22 -4.22 -0.11 15.55
C ARG A 22 -5.70 0.26 15.60
N TYR A 23 -6.04 1.43 15.08
CA TYR A 23 -7.41 1.88 15.02
C TYR A 23 -8.26 0.97 14.11
N ALA A 24 -7.76 0.66 12.91
CA ALA A 24 -8.41 -0.29 12.00
C ALA A 24 -8.58 -1.69 12.64
N LEU A 25 -7.62 -2.14 13.45
CA LEU A 25 -7.76 -3.38 14.24
C LEU A 25 -8.88 -3.28 15.29
N SER A 26 -9.00 -2.15 15.98
CA SER A 26 -10.07 -1.94 16.97
C SER A 26 -11.47 -1.92 16.35
N LEU A 27 -11.58 -1.49 15.10
CA LEU A 27 -12.81 -1.56 14.28
C LEU A 27 -13.08 -2.97 13.72
N GLY A 28 -12.17 -3.91 13.92
CA GLY A 28 -12.30 -5.26 13.42
C GLY A 28 -12.02 -5.44 11.92
N ALA A 29 -11.34 -4.48 11.27
CA ALA A 29 -11.15 -4.49 9.81
C ALA A 29 -10.32 -5.68 9.31
N ASP A 30 -10.87 -6.46 8.38
CA ASP A 30 -10.20 -7.61 7.76
C ASP A 30 -8.99 -7.21 6.91
N PHE A 31 -9.09 -6.07 6.21
CA PHE A 31 -8.02 -5.52 5.39
C PHE A 31 -7.78 -4.07 5.76
N THR A 32 -6.54 -3.62 5.66
CA THR A 32 -6.18 -2.20 5.83
C THR A 32 -5.21 -1.83 4.74
N ALA A 33 -5.46 -0.69 4.10
CA ALA A 33 -4.53 -0.07 3.19
C ALA A 33 -3.95 1.21 3.80
N VAL A 34 -2.71 1.50 3.44
CA VAL A 34 -2.02 2.74 3.77
C VAL A 34 -1.73 3.44 2.45
N MET A 35 -2.19 4.68 2.34
CA MET A 35 -1.96 5.56 1.20
C MET A 35 -1.52 6.92 1.75
N ALA A 36 -0.44 7.47 1.22
CA ALA A 36 0.02 8.79 1.62
C ALA A 36 -0.91 9.88 1.07
N ALA A 37 -1.10 10.96 1.83
CA ALA A 37 -1.94 12.09 1.44
C ALA A 37 -1.22 13.14 0.58
N ASP A 38 -0.07 12.80 -0.02
CA ASP A 38 0.77 13.70 -0.83
C ASP A 38 0.45 13.63 -2.33
N GLY A 39 -0.69 13.04 -2.70
CA GLY A 39 -1.15 12.95 -4.09
C GLY A 39 -0.30 12.06 -5.00
N GLN A 40 0.73 11.36 -4.50
CA GLN A 40 1.65 10.60 -5.36
C GLN A 40 1.20 9.16 -5.68
N MET A 41 0.07 8.74 -5.11
CA MET A 41 -0.49 7.39 -5.22
C MET A 41 -1.90 7.48 -5.81
N ASP A 42 -2.17 6.71 -6.87
CA ASP A 42 -3.50 6.67 -7.49
C ASP A 42 -4.47 5.83 -6.64
N PRO A 43 -5.55 6.40 -6.08
CA PRO A 43 -6.52 5.63 -5.30
C PRO A 43 -7.18 4.50 -6.10
N SER A 44 -7.18 4.60 -7.43
CA SER A 44 -7.73 3.59 -8.34
C SER A 44 -6.93 2.29 -8.35
N ASP A 45 -5.70 2.29 -7.81
CA ASP A 45 -4.88 1.08 -7.67
C ASP A 45 -5.29 0.23 -6.44
N LEU A 46 -6.09 0.77 -5.50
CA LEU A 46 -6.46 0.06 -4.26
C LEU A 46 -7.06 -1.34 -4.52
N PRO A 47 -7.98 -1.55 -5.49
CA PRO A 47 -8.50 -2.87 -5.79
C PRO A 47 -7.41 -3.87 -6.19
N ALA A 48 -6.39 -3.43 -6.93
CA ALA A 48 -5.27 -4.28 -7.34
C ALA A 48 -4.40 -4.68 -6.15
N LEU A 49 -4.21 -3.80 -5.16
CA LEU A 49 -3.52 -4.14 -3.91
C LEU A 49 -4.31 -5.13 -3.05
N LEU A 50 -5.64 -5.02 -3.02
CA LEU A 50 -6.50 -5.88 -2.20
C LEU A 50 -6.71 -7.27 -2.80
N ALA A 51 -6.72 -7.41 -4.13
CA ALA A 51 -7.05 -8.67 -4.80
C ALA A 51 -6.21 -9.88 -4.32
N PRO A 52 -4.86 -9.80 -4.19
CA PRO A 52 -4.07 -10.92 -3.69
C PRO A 52 -4.33 -11.26 -2.21
N LEU A 53 -4.77 -10.29 -1.41
CA LEU A 53 -5.12 -10.52 0.00
C LEU A 53 -6.46 -11.25 0.10
N ILE A 54 -7.46 -10.82 -0.69
CA ILE A 54 -8.79 -11.42 -0.75
C ILE A 54 -8.71 -12.85 -1.29
N ALA A 55 -7.89 -13.09 -2.31
CA ALA A 55 -7.63 -14.43 -2.85
C ALA A 55 -6.83 -15.33 -1.89
N GLY A 56 -6.34 -14.79 -0.76
CA GLY A 56 -5.53 -15.52 0.20
C GLY A 56 -4.15 -15.89 -0.33
N GLU A 57 -3.65 -15.22 -1.38
CA GLU A 57 -2.35 -15.44 -2.01
C GLU A 57 -1.21 -14.71 -1.31
N ALA A 58 -1.51 -13.57 -0.67
CA ALA A 58 -0.55 -12.75 0.06
C ALA A 58 -1.07 -12.43 1.47
N ASP A 59 -0.13 -12.11 2.37
CA ASP A 59 -0.44 -11.59 3.71
C ASP A 59 -0.21 -10.07 3.80
N TYR A 60 0.67 -9.57 2.93
CA TYR A 60 1.00 -8.17 2.77
C TYR A 60 1.27 -7.88 1.29
N VAL A 61 0.63 -6.85 0.75
CA VAL A 61 0.79 -6.41 -0.64
C VAL A 61 1.39 -5.02 -0.64
N LYS A 62 2.40 -4.82 -1.48
CA LYS A 62 3.15 -3.57 -1.60
C LYS A 62 3.08 -3.07 -3.03
N GLY A 63 2.73 -1.81 -3.20
CA GLY A 63 2.85 -1.16 -4.50
C GLY A 63 4.28 -1.21 -5.02
N ASN A 64 4.42 -1.29 -6.33
CA ASN A 64 5.68 -1.20 -7.05
C ASN A 64 5.55 -0.19 -8.18
N ARG A 65 6.17 0.98 -8.00
CA ARG A 65 6.16 2.03 -9.03
C ARG A 65 7.16 1.75 -10.15
N LEU A 66 8.18 0.92 -9.90
CA LEU A 66 9.24 0.63 -10.86
C LEU A 66 8.81 -0.37 -11.93
N ASP A 67 7.86 -1.26 -11.61
CA ASP A 67 7.28 -2.22 -12.56
C ASP A 67 6.12 -1.62 -13.37
N TRP A 68 5.77 -0.35 -13.14
CA TRP A 68 4.75 0.31 -13.95
C TRP A 68 5.27 0.52 -15.39
N PRO A 69 4.53 0.13 -16.45
CA PRO A 69 5.01 0.18 -17.83
C PRO A 69 5.51 1.57 -18.30
N ALA A 70 5.05 2.65 -17.68
CA ALA A 70 5.45 4.04 -17.96
C ALA A 70 6.32 4.68 -16.86
N ALA A 71 6.88 3.89 -15.93
CA ALA A 71 7.65 4.39 -14.79
C ALA A 71 8.87 5.22 -15.20
N SER A 72 9.58 4.79 -16.25
CA SER A 72 10.80 5.45 -16.75
C SER A 72 10.56 6.83 -17.35
N LYS A 73 9.34 7.11 -17.84
CA LYS A 73 8.96 8.40 -18.42
C LYS A 73 8.34 9.37 -17.42
N SER A 74 7.79 8.85 -16.33
CA SER A 74 7.06 9.63 -15.32
C SER A 74 7.92 9.98 -14.10
N MET A 75 8.89 9.14 -13.75
CA MET A 75 9.72 9.32 -12.56
C MET A 75 10.97 10.18 -12.83
N PRO A 76 11.27 11.20 -11.99
CA PRO A 76 12.55 11.89 -12.05
C PRO A 76 13.73 10.92 -11.90
N TRP A 77 14.74 11.04 -12.79
CA TRP A 77 15.84 10.07 -12.88
C TRP A 77 16.58 9.80 -11.56
N HIS A 78 16.76 10.84 -10.72
CA HIS A 78 17.42 10.71 -9.42
C HIS A 78 16.57 9.92 -8.42
N ARG A 79 15.23 10.03 -8.48
CA ARG A 79 14.31 9.21 -7.67
C ARG A 79 14.29 7.78 -8.15
N TRP A 80 14.32 7.57 -9.47
CA TRP A 80 14.42 6.24 -10.06
C TRP A 80 15.70 5.53 -9.62
N LEU A 81 16.86 6.20 -9.73
CA LEU A 81 18.15 5.65 -9.30
C LEU A 81 18.18 5.39 -7.79
N GLY A 82 17.71 6.35 -6.97
CA GLY A 82 17.64 6.19 -5.52
C GLY A 82 16.75 5.02 -5.11
N ASN A 83 15.56 4.90 -5.70
CA ASN A 83 14.64 3.79 -5.42
C ASN A 83 15.26 2.44 -5.81
N HIS A 84 15.92 2.34 -6.96
CA HIS A 84 16.64 1.12 -7.35
C HIS A 84 17.76 0.77 -6.38
N LEU A 85 18.59 1.75 -6.01
CA LEU A 85 19.68 1.54 -5.05
C LEU A 85 19.16 1.05 -3.69
N PHE A 86 18.20 1.77 -3.10
CA PHE A 86 17.65 1.40 -1.79
C PHE A 86 16.88 0.08 -1.83
N SER A 87 16.16 -0.20 -2.92
CA SER A 87 15.46 -1.47 -3.09
C SER A 87 16.45 -2.62 -3.24
N SER A 88 17.56 -2.42 -3.96
CA SER A 88 18.63 -3.39 -4.10
C SER A 88 19.34 -3.66 -2.76
N LEU A 89 19.64 -2.62 -1.98
CA LEU A 89 20.19 -2.75 -0.64
C LEU A 89 19.23 -3.48 0.30
N THR A 90 17.94 -3.14 0.26
CA THR A 90 16.90 -3.78 1.08
C THR A 90 16.72 -5.25 0.69
N ARG A 91 16.70 -5.56 -0.61
CA ARG A 91 16.64 -6.94 -1.14
C ARG A 91 17.81 -7.77 -0.63
N ARG A 92 19.05 -7.26 -0.72
CA ARG A 92 20.23 -7.96 -0.19
C ARG A 92 20.16 -8.10 1.33
N ALA A 93 19.77 -7.04 2.03
CA ALA A 93 19.65 -7.03 3.47
C ALA A 93 18.66 -8.10 3.98
N LEU A 94 17.51 -8.20 3.33
CA LEU A 94 16.41 -9.09 3.72
C LEU A 94 16.46 -10.48 3.06
N GLY A 95 17.18 -10.64 1.95
CA GLY A 95 17.13 -11.86 1.15
C GLY A 95 15.78 -12.07 0.48
N ALA A 96 15.08 -10.98 0.16
CA ALA A 96 13.68 -10.97 -0.23
C ALA A 96 13.50 -10.33 -1.61
N ASN A 97 12.62 -10.89 -2.44
CA ASN A 97 12.34 -10.35 -3.76
C ASN A 97 11.39 -9.12 -3.70
N VAL A 98 11.92 -8.00 -3.20
CA VAL A 98 11.21 -6.72 -3.10
C VAL A 98 11.82 -5.76 -4.12
N HIS A 99 10.97 -5.14 -4.93
CA HIS A 99 11.41 -4.34 -6.07
C HIS A 99 11.35 -2.82 -5.83
N ASP A 100 10.40 -2.30 -5.04
CA ASP A 100 10.30 -0.88 -4.66
C ASP A 100 10.15 -0.70 -3.14
N SER A 101 11.21 -0.89 -2.36
CA SER A 101 11.11 -0.96 -0.89
C SER A 101 10.65 0.34 -0.21
N GLN A 102 10.68 1.46 -0.94
CA GLN A 102 10.26 2.77 -0.43
C GLN A 102 8.80 3.11 -0.77
N CYS A 103 8.07 2.25 -1.47
CA CYS A 103 6.65 2.50 -1.74
C CYS A 103 5.83 2.37 -0.45
N GLY A 104 5.20 3.47 -0.04
CA GLY A 104 4.31 3.53 1.12
C GLY A 104 2.88 3.06 0.83
N TYR A 105 2.55 2.77 -0.43
CA TYR A 105 1.22 2.26 -0.80
C TYR A 105 1.16 0.77 -0.53
N VAL A 106 0.53 0.38 0.57
CA VAL A 106 0.52 -1.01 1.03
C VAL A 106 -0.87 -1.43 1.47
N ALA A 107 -1.16 -2.72 1.37
CA ALA A 107 -2.34 -3.33 1.93
C ALA A 107 -1.97 -4.59 2.72
N MET A 108 -2.69 -4.88 3.79
CA MET A 108 -2.41 -6.04 4.64
C MET A 108 -3.68 -6.62 5.26
N ASN A 109 -3.68 -7.94 5.42
CA ASN A 109 -4.78 -8.64 6.08
C ASN A 109 -4.71 -8.50 7.61
N ARG A 110 -5.81 -8.82 8.29
CA ARG A 110 -5.96 -8.72 9.74
C ARG A 110 -4.89 -9.49 10.49
N ARG A 111 -4.63 -10.73 10.06
CA ARG A 111 -3.63 -11.61 10.66
C ARG A 111 -2.24 -10.99 10.67
N THR A 112 -1.86 -10.31 9.59
CA THR A 112 -0.60 -9.56 9.49
C THR A 112 -0.56 -8.42 10.49
N LYS A 113 -1.63 -7.61 10.56
CA LYS A 113 -1.72 -6.48 11.51
C LYS A 113 -1.61 -6.93 12.97
N GLU A 114 -2.26 -8.05 13.32
CA GLU A 114 -2.20 -8.63 14.67
C GLU A 114 -0.83 -9.24 15.00
N GLY A 115 -0.11 -9.72 13.98
CA GLY A 115 1.22 -10.31 14.13
C GLY A 115 2.35 -9.29 14.31
N ILE A 116 2.14 -8.03 13.94
CA ILE A 116 3.14 -6.96 14.08
C ILE A 116 3.12 -6.40 15.51
N ASP A 117 4.27 -6.41 16.17
CA ASP A 117 4.53 -5.60 17.36
C ASP A 117 4.75 -4.13 16.94
N TRP A 118 3.64 -3.40 16.88
CA TRP A 118 3.58 -2.01 16.47
C TRP A 118 4.38 -1.05 17.36
N ASP A 119 4.61 -1.36 18.63
CA ASP A 119 5.40 -0.49 19.52
C ASP A 119 6.88 -0.49 19.17
N ARG A 120 7.35 -1.59 18.53
CA ARG A 120 8.73 -1.73 18.10
C ARG A 120 8.99 -1.17 16.71
N VAL A 121 7.97 -0.83 15.93
CA VAL A 121 8.10 -0.33 14.56
C VAL A 121 8.84 1.01 14.54
N TRP A 122 9.71 1.20 13.53
CA TRP A 122 10.41 2.45 13.34
C TRP A 122 9.45 3.62 13.10
N LYS A 123 9.58 4.67 13.92
CA LYS A 123 8.60 5.77 13.99
C LYS A 123 8.72 6.80 12.86
N GLY A 124 9.86 6.87 12.18
CA GLY A 124 10.16 7.92 11.19
C GLY A 124 10.23 7.42 9.74
N TYR A 125 10.88 8.21 8.89
CA TYR A 125 11.22 7.77 7.53
C TYR A 125 12.09 6.52 7.56
N GLY A 126 11.80 5.58 6.65
CA GLY A 126 12.35 4.23 6.67
C GLY A 126 11.43 3.17 7.29
N TYR A 127 10.28 3.56 7.88
CA TYR A 127 9.30 2.61 8.42
C TYR A 127 8.87 1.49 7.45
N PRO A 128 8.72 1.70 6.11
CA PRO A 128 8.31 0.62 5.22
C PRO A 128 9.34 -0.51 5.21
N ASN A 129 10.63 -0.17 5.23
CA ASN A 129 11.73 -1.14 5.32
C ASN A 129 11.74 -1.87 6.67
N ASP A 130 11.43 -1.16 7.76
CA ASP A 130 11.34 -1.77 9.10
C ASP A 130 10.21 -2.79 9.18
N VAL A 131 9.00 -2.42 8.73
CA VAL A 131 7.84 -3.31 8.69
C VAL A 131 8.15 -4.50 7.80
N LEU A 132 8.58 -4.26 6.57
CA LEU A 132 8.92 -5.30 5.62
C LEU A 132 9.96 -6.29 6.17
N SER A 133 10.99 -5.80 6.87
CA SER A 133 11.98 -6.68 7.52
C SER A 133 11.36 -7.65 8.52
N ARG A 134 10.41 -7.16 9.33
CA ARG A 134 9.72 -7.99 10.35
C ARG A 134 8.81 -9.01 9.71
N LEU A 135 8.11 -8.62 8.65
CA LEU A 135 7.21 -9.49 7.91
C LEU A 135 7.97 -10.64 7.24
N MET A 136 9.08 -10.32 6.58
CA MET A 136 9.92 -11.34 5.93
C MET A 136 10.53 -12.30 6.96
N LEU A 137 11.04 -11.79 8.08
CA LEU A 137 11.57 -12.64 9.17
C LEU A 137 10.48 -13.48 9.86
N GLY A 138 9.22 -13.04 9.82
CA GLY A 138 8.07 -13.79 10.29
C GLY A 138 7.55 -14.86 9.31
N GLY A 139 8.14 -14.96 8.10
CA GLY A 139 7.72 -15.90 7.07
C GLY A 139 6.39 -15.52 6.37
N LEU A 140 6.03 -14.24 6.37
CA LEU A 140 4.83 -13.76 5.69
C LEU A 140 5.00 -13.74 4.16
N ARG A 141 3.90 -13.97 3.44
CA ARG A 141 3.87 -13.83 1.98
C ARG A 141 3.73 -12.36 1.63
N VAL A 142 4.80 -11.77 1.14
CA VAL A 142 4.82 -10.41 0.62
C VAL A 142 4.73 -10.47 -0.90
N ARG A 143 3.84 -9.67 -1.50
CA ARG A 143 3.70 -9.57 -2.95
C ARG A 143 3.80 -8.12 -3.42
N ASP A 144 4.50 -7.94 -4.53
CA ASP A 144 4.58 -6.66 -5.23
C ASP A 144 3.47 -6.58 -6.29
N VAL A 145 2.77 -5.45 -6.34
CA VAL A 145 1.74 -5.15 -7.35
C VAL A 145 2.12 -3.84 -8.04
N PRO A 146 2.16 -3.78 -9.38
CA PRO A 146 2.40 -2.53 -10.09
C PRO A 146 1.39 -1.46 -9.69
N VAL A 147 1.86 -0.27 -9.38
CA VAL A 147 1.01 0.89 -9.06
C VAL A 147 1.46 2.10 -9.87
N ARG A 148 0.50 2.92 -10.28
CA ARG A 148 0.76 4.12 -11.07
C ARG A 148 1.44 5.17 -10.20
N PRO A 149 2.65 5.62 -10.54
CA PRO A 149 3.23 6.77 -9.88
C PRO A 149 2.56 8.05 -10.38
N VAL A 150 2.05 8.86 -9.46
CA VAL A 150 1.53 10.20 -9.78
C VAL A 150 2.61 11.22 -9.42
N TYR A 151 3.08 11.97 -10.41
CA TYR A 151 4.06 13.04 -10.21
C TYR A 151 3.47 14.37 -10.71
N GLY A 152 3.26 15.30 -9.78
CA GLY A 152 2.81 16.67 -10.04
C GLY A 152 3.80 17.71 -9.50
N SER A 153 3.31 18.88 -9.08
CA SER A 153 4.11 19.97 -8.47
C SER A 153 4.50 19.72 -7.00
N GLU A 154 4.29 18.50 -6.50
CA GLU A 154 4.50 18.06 -5.12
C GLU A 154 5.98 18.23 -4.69
N LYS A 155 6.21 18.93 -3.56
CA LYS A 155 7.54 18.98 -2.92
C LYS A 155 7.71 17.78 -1.98
N SER A 156 8.78 17.00 -2.15
CA SER A 156 9.06 15.87 -1.25
C SER A 156 9.36 16.37 0.17
N GLY A 157 8.64 15.85 1.17
CA GLY A 157 8.94 16.09 2.58
C GLY A 157 10.21 15.38 3.09
N ILE A 158 10.84 14.53 2.26
CA ILE A 158 12.05 13.79 2.62
C ILE A 158 13.25 14.74 2.56
N ARG A 159 13.76 15.10 3.74
CA ARG A 159 15.04 15.81 3.88
C ARG A 159 16.22 14.90 3.53
N PHE A 160 17.30 15.48 3.01
CA PHE A 160 18.54 14.78 2.67
C PHE A 160 19.08 13.89 3.81
N ARG A 161 19.01 14.37 5.07
CA ARG A 161 19.41 13.60 6.26
C ARG A 161 18.68 12.26 6.41
N HIS A 162 17.42 12.16 5.98
CA HIS A 162 16.67 10.90 6.06
C HIS A 162 17.19 9.89 5.05
N VAL A 163 17.58 10.38 3.85
CA VAL A 163 18.15 9.57 2.77
C VAL A 163 19.53 9.06 3.15
N VAL A 164 20.36 9.89 3.78
CA VAL A 164 21.74 9.56 4.11
C VAL A 164 21.87 8.78 5.42
N PHE A 165 21.08 9.11 6.45
CA PHE A 165 21.25 8.52 7.78
C PHE A 165 20.11 7.58 8.16
N SER A 166 18.86 8.01 8.06
CA SER A 166 17.73 7.25 8.59
C SER A 166 17.45 5.96 7.81
N ILE A 167 17.34 6.03 6.48
CA ILE A 167 17.01 4.88 5.64
C ILE A 167 18.16 3.84 5.67
N PRO A 168 19.45 4.21 5.46
CA PRO A 168 20.56 3.28 5.59
C PRO A 168 20.66 2.64 6.98
N PHE A 169 20.42 3.41 8.05
CA PHE A 169 20.41 2.86 9.41
C PHE A 169 19.31 1.81 9.61
N VAL A 170 18.10 2.06 9.09
CA VAL A 170 17.01 1.07 9.17
C VAL A 170 17.33 -0.18 8.34
N ILE A 171 17.92 -0.03 7.15
CA ILE A 171 18.36 -1.16 6.32
C ILE A 171 19.47 -1.95 7.03
N ALA A 172 20.45 -1.28 7.65
CA ALA A 172 21.50 -1.92 8.43
C ALA A 172 20.92 -2.67 9.65
N ARG A 173 19.97 -2.06 10.36
CA ARG A 173 19.25 -2.72 11.46
C ARG A 173 18.46 -3.94 10.98
N ALA A 174 17.85 -3.87 9.80
CA ALA A 174 17.14 -4.99 9.19
C ALA A 174 18.09 -6.14 8.82
N TRP A 175 19.25 -5.82 8.24
CA TRP A 175 20.33 -6.78 7.98
C TRP A 175 20.82 -7.42 9.28
N LEU A 176 21.14 -6.63 10.30
CA LEU A 176 21.55 -7.13 11.62
C LEU A 176 20.48 -8.06 12.23
N ARG A 177 19.19 -7.76 12.11
CA ARG A 177 18.12 -8.66 12.58
C ARG A 177 18.10 -10.00 11.86
N ARG A 178 18.37 -10.01 10.55
CA ARG A 178 18.45 -11.25 9.78
C ARG A 178 19.59 -12.13 10.29
N PHE A 179 20.76 -11.54 10.52
CA PHE A 179 21.91 -12.30 11.03
C PHE A 179 21.78 -12.67 12.51
N ALA A 180 21.38 -11.74 13.37
CA ALA A 180 21.15 -12.00 14.79
C ALA A 180 20.00 -13.01 15.02
N GLY A 181 18.97 -13.01 14.18
CA GLY A 181 17.90 -14.00 14.19
C GLY A 181 18.36 -15.40 13.79
N CYS A 182 19.43 -15.52 12.99
CA CYS A 182 20.12 -16.80 12.75
C CYS A 182 21.02 -17.21 13.92
N TYR A 183 21.66 -16.24 14.59
CA TYR A 183 22.67 -16.52 15.64
C TYR A 183 22.09 -16.69 17.04
N THR A 184 20.92 -16.13 17.31
CA THR A 184 20.41 -16.04 18.67
C THR A 184 18.89 -15.99 18.67
N GLY A 185 18.26 -16.86 19.47
CA GLY A 185 16.88 -16.69 19.94
C GLY A 185 16.67 -15.44 20.81
N LEU A 186 17.46 -14.37 20.63
CA LEU A 186 17.53 -13.17 21.48
C LEU A 186 16.55 -12.05 21.10
N TYR A 187 15.61 -12.29 20.18
CA TYR A 187 14.39 -11.50 20.15
C TYR A 187 13.28 -12.26 20.87
N GLY A 188 13.31 -12.14 22.19
CA GLY A 188 12.21 -12.46 23.09
C GLY A 188 10.91 -11.78 22.65
N SER A 189 10.18 -12.50 21.79
CA SER A 189 8.75 -12.43 21.61
C SER A 189 8.39 -13.70 20.84
N HIS A 190 7.96 -14.71 21.59
CA HIS A 190 7.44 -16.00 21.17
C HIS A 190 6.38 -15.95 20.04
N ARG A 191 5.93 -14.76 19.60
CA ARG A 191 4.90 -14.54 18.60
C ARG A 191 5.41 -14.61 17.16
N TYR A 192 6.48 -13.90 16.80
CA TYR A 192 6.94 -13.84 15.39
C TYR A 192 7.36 -15.22 14.84
N PHE A 193 8.09 -16.00 15.63
CA PHE A 193 8.64 -17.29 15.21
C PHE A 193 7.63 -18.46 15.31
N GLN A 194 6.63 -18.37 16.20
CA GLN A 194 5.52 -19.35 16.21
C GLN A 194 4.50 -19.13 15.08
N TRP A 195 4.44 -17.92 14.52
CA TRP A 195 3.46 -17.53 13.50
C TRP A 195 3.72 -18.22 12.15
N GLY A 196 4.99 -18.43 11.79
CA GLY A 196 5.40 -19.24 10.63
C GLY A 196 5.14 -20.74 10.82
N ARG A 197 5.38 -21.29 12.03
CA ARG A 197 5.20 -22.73 12.31
C ARG A 197 3.74 -23.19 12.41
N ARG A 198 2.80 -22.34 12.83
CA ARG A 198 1.36 -22.69 12.87
C ARG A 198 0.71 -22.87 11.49
N ARG A 199 1.42 -22.61 10.38
CA ARG A 199 0.93 -22.86 9.01
C ARG A 199 0.76 -24.33 8.66
N HIS A 200 1.50 -25.25 9.28
CA HIS A 200 1.38 -26.66 8.91
C HIS A 200 0.10 -27.35 9.42
N LEU A 201 -0.72 -26.69 10.25
CA LEU A 201 -1.82 -27.37 10.94
C LEU A 201 -3.23 -26.87 10.65
N ARG A 202 -3.43 -25.76 9.92
CA ARG A 202 -4.78 -25.31 9.52
C ARG A 202 -4.80 -24.70 8.12
N ALA A 203 -5.04 -25.54 7.12
CA ALA A 203 -5.62 -25.11 5.85
C ALA A 203 -7.03 -24.57 6.14
N HIS A 204 -7.39 -23.42 5.56
CA HIS A 204 -8.77 -22.94 5.59
C HIS A 204 -9.68 -23.92 4.81
N PRO A 205 -10.86 -24.28 5.33
CA PRO A 205 -11.77 -25.20 4.65
C PRO A 205 -12.25 -24.60 3.32
N ALA A 206 -12.38 -25.46 2.32
CA ALA A 206 -12.68 -25.15 0.91
C ALA A 206 -14.07 -24.51 0.66
N SER A 207 -14.82 -24.13 1.69
CA SER A 207 -16.22 -23.71 1.59
C SER A 207 -16.43 -22.28 1.07
N GLN A 208 -15.39 -21.46 0.98
CA GLN A 208 -15.50 -20.08 0.44
C GLN A 208 -15.14 -19.95 -1.05
N ARG A 209 -14.68 -21.03 -1.71
CA ARG A 209 -14.36 -21.01 -3.16
C ARG A 209 -15.61 -21.05 -4.05
N GLY A 210 -16.71 -21.62 -3.56
CA GLY A 210 -17.95 -21.77 -4.33
C GLY A 210 -18.70 -20.45 -4.57
N ALA A 211 -18.82 -19.61 -3.53
CA ALA A 211 -19.63 -18.39 -3.59
C ALA A 211 -19.05 -17.27 -4.50
N LEU A 212 -17.74 -17.31 -4.78
CA LEU A 212 -17.05 -16.33 -5.64
C LEU A 212 -17.08 -16.70 -7.12
N ALA A 213 -17.22 -18.00 -7.46
CA ALA A 213 -17.33 -18.46 -8.84
C ALA A 213 -18.71 -18.11 -9.43
N GLU A 214 -19.78 -18.16 -8.64
CA GLU A 214 -21.14 -17.78 -9.08
C GLU A 214 -21.27 -16.28 -9.39
N HIS A 215 -20.64 -15.40 -8.60
CA HIS A 215 -20.66 -13.96 -8.86
C HIS A 215 -19.84 -13.55 -10.11
N ALA A 216 -18.83 -14.33 -10.49
CA ALA A 216 -18.04 -14.10 -11.70
C ALA A 216 -18.73 -14.65 -12.96
N HIS A 217 -19.55 -15.70 -12.83
CA HIS A 217 -20.36 -16.22 -13.93
C HIS A 217 -21.57 -15.32 -14.24
N HIS A 218 -22.22 -14.74 -13.23
CA HIS A 218 -23.38 -13.86 -13.44
C HIS A 218 -23.02 -12.52 -14.12
N ARG A 219 -21.78 -12.05 -13.98
CA ARG A 219 -21.29 -10.81 -14.63
C ARG A 219 -20.82 -10.98 -16.08
N ARG A 220 -20.67 -12.22 -16.59
CA ARG A 220 -20.40 -12.46 -18.02
C ARG A 220 -21.67 -12.56 -18.87
N GLN A 221 -22.84 -12.71 -18.26
CA GLN A 221 -24.11 -12.88 -18.99
C GLN A 221 -24.92 -11.58 -19.14
N THR A 222 -24.66 -10.55 -18.34
CA THR A 222 -25.35 -9.26 -18.43
C THR A 222 -24.46 -8.22 -19.10
N GLY A 223 -24.33 -8.33 -20.43
CA GLY A 223 -23.61 -7.38 -21.26
C GLY A 223 -24.30 -6.01 -21.26
N TYR A 224 -23.73 -5.03 -20.57
CA TYR A 224 -24.17 -3.64 -20.68
C TYR A 224 -23.38 -2.93 -21.79
N ARG A 225 -24.03 -2.78 -22.94
CA ARG A 225 -23.60 -1.98 -24.09
C ARG A 225 -23.86 -0.51 -23.74
N VAL A 226 -22.82 0.32 -23.64
CA VAL A 226 -22.99 1.78 -23.60
C VAL A 226 -23.25 2.25 -25.03
N GLY A 227 -24.52 2.55 -25.33
CA GLY A 227 -24.95 3.09 -26.61
C GLY A 227 -24.53 4.54 -26.79
N ARG A 228 -23.81 4.82 -27.88
CA ARG A 228 -23.87 6.10 -28.59
C ARG A 228 -25.19 6.12 -29.36
N GLU A 229 -26.00 7.15 -29.21
CA GLU A 229 -26.85 7.73 -30.26
C GLU A 229 -27.62 8.93 -29.70
N GLY A 230 -27.60 10.05 -30.43
CA GLY A 230 -28.20 11.32 -30.02
C GLY A 230 -27.94 12.49 -30.96
N GLU A 231 -27.76 12.25 -32.26
CA GLU A 231 -28.13 13.19 -33.33
C GLU A 231 -29.32 12.52 -34.02
N GLY A 232 -30.47 13.10 -34.33
CA GLY A 232 -31.04 14.44 -34.33
C GLY A 232 -32.35 14.29 -35.11
N LEU A 233 -33.28 15.26 -35.07
CA LEU A 233 -34.19 15.62 -36.16
C LEU A 233 -35.19 16.69 -35.70
N GLY A 234 -35.37 17.72 -36.52
CA GLY A 234 -36.64 18.46 -36.64
C GLY A 234 -36.68 19.86 -36.03
N GLY A 235 -36.22 20.87 -36.77
CA GLY A 235 -36.36 22.28 -36.39
C GLY A 235 -37.72 22.91 -36.70
N ARG A 236 -37.95 24.12 -36.17
CA ARG A 236 -38.48 25.30 -36.89
C ARG A 236 -38.56 26.53 -35.96
N SER A 237 -37.97 27.63 -36.45
CA SER A 237 -38.39 29.03 -36.36
C SER A 237 -38.78 29.67 -35.03
N GLY A 238 -38.15 30.82 -34.73
CA GLY A 238 -38.90 31.99 -34.26
C GLY A 238 -38.24 32.83 -33.16
N HIS A 239 -37.60 33.92 -33.59
CA HIS A 239 -37.69 35.26 -32.98
C HIS A 239 -37.31 35.49 -31.50
N GLY A 240 -36.27 36.31 -31.33
CA GLY A 240 -36.37 37.54 -30.54
C GLY A 240 -36.29 37.44 -29.02
N ALA A 241 -35.17 37.90 -28.44
CA ALA A 241 -35.12 39.07 -27.56
C ALA A 241 -33.83 39.09 -26.73
N ARG A 242 -33.03 40.13 -26.97
CA ARG A 242 -32.05 40.65 -26.01
C ARG A 242 -32.79 41.39 -24.91
N HIS A 243 -32.37 41.22 -23.65
CA HIS A 243 -32.42 42.18 -22.54
C HIS A 243 -31.76 41.46 -21.34
N GLN A 244 -30.51 41.73 -20.94
CA GLN A 244 -29.98 42.87 -20.18
C GLN A 244 -30.80 43.20 -18.91
N LEU A 245 -30.14 43.08 -17.75
CA LEU A 245 -30.32 43.72 -16.43
C LEU A 245 -30.09 42.67 -15.32
N ARG A 246 -29.54 42.92 -14.14
CA ARG A 246 -28.72 43.97 -13.51
C ARG A 246 -28.44 43.43 -12.09
N GLN A 247 -27.40 43.99 -11.48
CA GLN A 247 -26.92 43.81 -10.11
C GLN A 247 -27.96 44.03 -8.99
N GLU A 248 -27.48 43.72 -7.77
CA GLU A 248 -27.95 44.06 -6.40
C GLU A 248 -28.77 42.91 -5.77
N SER A 249 -28.29 42.25 -4.70
CA SER A 249 -27.90 42.83 -3.39
C SER A 249 -26.83 42.00 -2.69
#